data_AF-A0A6J4KER6-F1
#
_entry.id   AF-A0A6J4KER6-F1
#
_cell.length_a   1.000
_cell.length_b   1.000
_cell.length_c   1.000
_cell.angle_alpha   90.00
_cell.angle_beta   90.00
_cell.angle_gamma   90.00
#
_symmetry.space_group_name_H-M   'P 1'
#
loop_
_entity.id
_entity.type
_entity.pdbx_description
1 polymer ?
#
loop_
_entity_poly.entity_id
_entity_poly.type
_entity_poly.pdbx_seq_one_letter_code
_entity_poly.pdbx_strand_id
1 'polypeptide(L)'
;MRRRATALLALAGPTVLGACGERTLDDRELESTLKQQLDSSAGVTSQGVVCPDDVVAERGRRFECTLVAPNGDQVRVDVRLTNSEGGFSANVPREQPDAR
;
A
#
# COMPACT_ATOMS: atom_id res chain seq x y z
N MET A 1 -55.39 -20.38 -41.11
CA MET A 1 -54.49 -21.54 -40.97
C MET A 1 -53.21 -21.09 -40.26
N ARG A 2 -52.91 -21.67 -39.09
CA ARG A 2 -51.59 -21.96 -38.48
C ARG A 2 -50.59 -20.77 -38.31
N ARG A 3 -50.46 -20.22 -37.09
CA ARG A 3 -49.44 -20.55 -36.05
C ARG A 3 -48.01 -20.14 -36.48
N ARG A 4 -47.37 -19.07 -35.97
CA ARG A 4 -46.59 -18.93 -34.70
C ARG A 4 -45.52 -17.85 -35.00
N ALA A 5 -44.90 -17.06 -34.13
CA ALA A 5 -45.02 -16.73 -32.71
C ALA A 5 -44.26 -15.40 -32.54
N THR A 6 -44.80 -14.47 -31.78
CA THR A 6 -44.09 -13.31 -31.23
C THR A 6 -42.99 -13.79 -30.28
N ALA A 7 -41.75 -13.38 -30.53
CA ALA A 7 -40.66 -13.54 -29.57
C ALA A 7 -39.85 -12.23 -29.53
N LEU A 8 -40.17 -11.41 -28.52
CA LEU A 8 -39.32 -10.32 -28.04
C LEU A 8 -37.99 -10.94 -27.57
N LEU A 9 -36.91 -10.78 -28.35
CA LEU A 9 -35.56 -11.08 -27.89
C LEU A 9 -34.91 -9.80 -27.35
N ALA A 10 -35.12 -9.57 -26.06
CA ALA A 10 -34.20 -8.76 -25.24
C ALA A 10 -33.09 -9.69 -24.75
N LEU A 11 -31.85 -9.55 -25.24
CA LEU A 11 -30.69 -10.21 -24.65
C LEU A 11 -29.79 -9.16 -23.99
N ALA A 12 -29.87 -9.19 -22.67
CA ALA A 12 -29.04 -8.54 -21.67
C ALA A 12 -27.53 -8.58 -22.01
N GLY A 13 -26.88 -7.42 -21.94
CA GLY A 13 -25.43 -7.32 -21.84
C GLY A 13 -25.02 -7.43 -20.36
N PRO A 14 -24.16 -8.38 -19.97
CA PRO A 14 -23.57 -8.37 -18.64
C PRO A 14 -22.46 -7.32 -18.62
N THR A 15 -22.71 -6.26 -17.86
CA THR A 15 -21.71 -5.31 -17.38
C THR A 15 -20.47 -6.03 -16.89
N VAL A 16 -19.30 -5.64 -17.40
CA VAL A 16 -18.01 -6.05 -16.87
C VAL A 16 -17.98 -5.63 -15.40
N LEU A 17 -18.18 -6.57 -14.49
CA LEU A 17 -17.89 -6.37 -13.08
C LEU A 17 -16.39 -6.19 -12.99
N GLY A 18 -15.96 -4.93 -13.04
CA GLY A 18 -14.62 -4.55 -12.63
C GLY A 18 -14.45 -5.02 -11.20
N ALA A 19 -13.81 -6.17 -11.03
CA ALA A 19 -13.21 -6.54 -9.77
C ALA A 19 -12.06 -5.55 -9.52
N CYS A 20 -12.40 -4.32 -9.14
CA CYS A 20 -11.54 -3.46 -8.37
C CYS A 20 -11.46 -4.10 -6.98
N GLY A 21 -10.78 -5.25 -6.90
CA GLY A 21 -10.51 -5.89 -5.63
C GLY A 21 -9.65 -4.93 -4.81
N GLU A 22 -10.19 -4.45 -3.70
CA GLU A 22 -9.39 -3.84 -2.65
C GLU A 22 -8.31 -4.85 -2.27
N ARG A 23 -7.07 -4.55 -2.66
CA ARG A 23 -5.90 -5.30 -2.24
C ARG A 23 -5.31 -4.59 -1.06
N THR A 24 -5.11 -5.31 0.04
CA THR A 24 -4.32 -4.85 1.17
C THR A 24 -2.86 -5.20 0.90
N LEU A 25 -1.94 -4.32 1.26
CA LEU A 25 -0.51 -4.60 1.21
C LEU A 25 -0.12 -5.61 2.30
N ASP A 26 0.88 -6.43 2.00
CA ASP A 26 1.57 -7.21 3.02
C ASP A 26 2.47 -6.26 3.82
N ASP A 27 2.06 -6.01 5.06
CA ASP A 27 2.74 -5.15 6.03
C ASP A 27 4.17 -5.63 6.30
N ARG A 28 4.37 -6.95 6.43
CA ARG A 28 5.69 -7.52 6.77
C ARG A 28 6.68 -7.39 5.63
N GLU A 29 6.24 -7.62 4.40
CA GLU A 29 7.08 -7.43 3.21
C GLU A 29 7.46 -5.96 3.05
N LEU A 30 6.50 -5.06 3.25
CA LEU A 30 6.72 -3.62 3.22
C LEU A 30 7.72 -3.18 4.29
N GLU A 31 7.52 -3.56 5.56
CA GLU A 31 8.41 -3.24 6.68
C GLU A 31 9.84 -3.73 6.43
N SER A 32 9.97 -4.98 5.98
CA SER A 32 11.28 -5.58 5.68
C SER A 32 11.99 -4.86 4.55
N THR A 33 11.28 -4.54 3.47
CA THR A 33 11.84 -3.84 2.30
C THR A 33 12.22 -2.40 2.67
N LEU A 34 11.34 -1.70 3.39
CA LEU A 34 11.56 -0.33 3.84
C LEU A 34 12.75 -0.25 4.81
N LYS A 35 12.85 -1.18 5.75
CA LYS A 35 14.00 -1.32 6.65
C LYS A 35 15.30 -1.45 5.89
N GLN A 36 15.38 -2.40 4.94
CA GLN A 36 16.59 -2.63 4.15
C GLN A 36 16.99 -1.39 3.34
N GLN A 37 16.02 -0.70 2.74
CA GLN A 37 16.25 0.52 1.99
C GLN A 37 16.81 1.65 2.89
N LEU A 38 16.22 1.86 4.05
CA LEU A 38 16.63 2.91 4.99
C LEU A 38 17.99 2.61 5.62
N ASP A 39 18.21 1.36 6.04
CA ASP A 39 19.49 0.87 6.57
C ASP A 39 20.62 1.08 5.56
N SER A 40 20.39 0.70 4.31
CA SER A 40 21.36 0.89 3.22
C SER A 40 21.62 2.36 2.92
N SER A 41 20.59 3.20 2.95
CA SER A 41 20.71 4.64 2.67
C SER A 41 21.42 5.40 3.78
N ALA A 42 21.23 4.99 5.03
CA ALA A 42 21.83 5.62 6.20
C ALA A 42 23.17 4.99 6.61
N GLY A 43 23.51 3.80 6.09
CA GLY A 43 24.72 3.08 6.45
C GLY A 43 24.69 2.52 7.88
N VAL A 44 23.51 2.16 8.38
CA VAL A 44 23.29 1.65 9.74
C VAL A 44 22.42 0.39 9.70
N THR A 45 22.35 -0.32 10.82
CA THR A 45 21.42 -1.44 11.01
C THR A 45 20.39 -1.05 12.06
N SER A 46 19.21 -0.59 11.64
CA SER A 46 18.10 -0.29 12.56
C SER A 46 17.65 -1.54 13.34
N GLN A 47 16.92 -1.36 14.43
CA GLN A 47 16.33 -2.46 15.18
C GLN A 47 15.07 -3.00 14.46
N GLY A 48 14.30 -2.13 13.81
CA GLY A 48 13.07 -2.49 13.13
C GLY A 48 12.40 -1.30 12.45
N VAL A 49 11.37 -1.60 11.65
CA VAL A 49 10.42 -0.62 11.12
C VAL A 49 9.03 -1.17 11.41
N VAL A 50 8.14 -0.30 11.89
CA VAL A 50 6.74 -0.62 12.18
C VAL A 50 5.86 0.24 11.29
N CYS A 51 5.04 -0.38 10.45
CA CYS A 51 4.06 0.30 9.63
C CYS A 51 2.64 0.02 10.16
N PRO A 52 1.65 0.85 9.81
CA PRO A 52 0.26 0.57 10.13
C PRO A 52 -0.19 -0.72 9.44
N ASP A 53 -1.02 -1.50 10.13
CA ASP A 53 -1.68 -2.66 9.53
C ASP A 53 -2.74 -2.21 8.50
N ASP A 54 -3.19 -3.14 7.65
CA ASP A 54 -4.33 -2.97 6.75
C ASP A 54 -4.23 -1.79 5.76
N VAL A 55 -3.03 -1.51 5.27
CA VAL A 55 -2.83 -0.49 4.22
C VAL A 55 -3.37 -1.00 2.89
N VAL A 56 -4.52 -0.49 2.46
CA VAL A 56 -5.04 -0.70 1.10
C VAL A 56 -4.04 -0.16 0.07
N ALA A 57 -3.70 -1.01 -0.89
CA ALA A 57 -2.79 -0.78 -1.99
C ALA A 57 -3.39 0.18 -3.03
N GLU A 58 -3.44 1.46 -2.68
CA GLU A 58 -3.96 2.52 -3.53
C GLU A 58 -2.84 3.46 -3.96
N ARG A 59 -2.73 3.68 -5.28
CA ARG A 59 -1.71 4.58 -5.83
C ARG A 59 -1.90 6.00 -5.26
N GLY A 60 -0.83 6.53 -4.69
CA GLY A 60 -0.78 7.88 -4.13
C GLY A 60 -1.14 7.97 -2.66
N ARG A 61 -1.65 6.88 -2.06
CA ARG A 61 -1.90 6.76 -0.62
C ARG A 61 -0.62 7.00 0.18
N ARG A 62 -0.78 7.68 1.31
CA ARG A 62 0.30 8.04 2.22
C ARG A 62 -0.02 7.54 3.62
N PHE A 63 1.01 7.10 4.32
CA PHE A 63 0.93 6.67 5.71
C PHE A 63 2.31 6.82 6.35
N GLU A 64 2.34 6.81 7.67
CA GLU A 64 3.56 6.99 8.46
C GLU A 64 4.01 5.63 8.99
N CYS A 65 5.27 5.29 8.81
CA CYS A 65 5.93 4.18 9.50
C CYS A 65 6.92 4.73 10.54
N THR A 66 7.23 3.92 11.54
CA THR A 66 8.20 4.25 12.59
C THR A 66 9.42 3.36 12.46
N LEU A 67 10.59 3.94 12.18
CA LEU A 67 11.87 3.25 12.23
C LEU A 67 12.45 3.35 13.64
N VAL A 68 12.91 2.22 14.19
CA VAL A 68 13.62 2.17 15.47
C VAL A 68 15.12 2.12 15.20
N ALA A 69 15.82 3.22 15.46
CA ALA A 69 17.25 3.37 15.25
C ALA A 69 18.07 2.45 16.17
N PRO A 70 19.37 2.22 15.89
CA PRO A 70 20.20 1.32 16.70
C PRO A 70 20.25 1.70 18.19
N ASN A 71 20.17 3.00 18.50
CA ASN A 71 20.16 3.54 19.86
C ASN A 71 18.78 3.50 20.54
N GLY A 72 17.74 3.00 19.85
CA GLY A 72 16.37 2.93 20.36
C GLY A 72 15.50 4.13 20.00
N ASP A 73 16.05 5.17 19.34
CA ASP A 73 15.28 6.33 18.94
C ASP A 73 14.23 5.96 17.89
N GLN A 74 13.06 6.58 17.98
CA GLN A 74 11.99 6.42 17.01
C GLN A 74 12.07 7.54 15.97
N VAL A 75 12.17 7.15 14.70
CA VAL A 75 12.25 8.04 13.55
C VAL A 75 11.00 7.86 12.70
N ARG A 76 10.29 8.96 12.45
CA ARG A 76 9.12 8.96 11.56
C ARG A 76 9.57 8.87 10.10
N VAL A 77 8.88 8.02 9.34
CA VAL A 77 9.09 7.79 7.92
C VAL A 77 7.76 7.96 7.19
N ASP A 78 7.71 8.93 6.27
CA ASP A 78 6.55 9.14 5.41
C ASP A 78 6.66 8.22 4.20
N VAL A 79 5.68 7.32 4.04
CA VAL A 79 5.61 6.38 2.92
C VAL A 79 4.51 6.81 1.97
N ARG A 80 4.80 6.82 0.67
CA ARG A 80 3.83 7.05 -0.40
C ARG A 80 3.81 5.88 -1.37
N LEU A 81 2.65 5.27 -1.56
CA LEU A 81 2.46 4.26 -2.58
C LEU A 81 2.52 4.88 -3.98
N THR A 82 3.30 4.27 -4.86
CA THR A 82 3.46 4.70 -6.25
C THR A 82 2.62 3.84 -7.19
N ASN A 83 2.18 2.65 -6.78
CA ASN A 83 1.24 1.81 -7.54
C ASN A 83 0.41 0.93 -6.58
N SER A 84 -0.51 0.14 -7.14
CA SER A 84 -1.36 -0.82 -6.40
C SER A 84 -0.73 -2.22 -6.28
N GLU A 85 0.55 -2.37 -6.66
CA GLU A 85 1.32 -3.62 -6.62
C GLU A 85 2.35 -3.61 -5.48
N GLY A 86 2.32 -2.60 -4.61
CA GLY A 86 3.26 -2.47 -3.48
C GLY A 86 4.49 -1.61 -3.76
N GLY A 87 4.60 -0.97 -4.93
CA GLY A 87 5.61 0.05 -5.18
C GLY A 87 5.41 1.26 -4.27
N PHE A 88 6.49 1.76 -3.66
CA PHE A 88 6.45 2.91 -2.74
C PHE A 88 7.66 3.83 -2.87
N SER A 89 7.58 4.99 -2.23
CA SER A 89 8.68 5.91 -1.98
C SER A 89 8.64 6.33 -0.52
N ALA A 90 9.80 6.39 0.12
CA ALA A 90 9.94 6.77 1.53
C ALA A 90 10.68 8.11 1.65
N ASN A 91 10.22 8.95 2.57
CA ASN A 91 10.89 10.18 2.97
C ASN A 91 11.04 10.21 4.48
N VAL A 92 12.22 10.62 4.97
CA VAL A 92 12.45 10.90 6.38
C VAL A 92 12.37 12.42 6.55
N PRO A 93 11.33 12.96 7.20
CA PRO A 93 11.20 14.40 7.42
C PRO A 93 12.42 14.95 8.19
N ARG A 94 12.87 16.16 7.84
CA ARG A 94 13.96 16.82 8.59
C ARG A 94 13.51 17.26 9.98
N GLU A 95 12.23 17.61 10.10
CA GLU A 95 11.56 17.93 11.35
C GLU A 95 11.02 16.63 11.95
N GLN A 96 11.91 15.91 12.64
CA GLN A 96 11.48 14.81 13.50
C GLN A 96 10.78 15.43 14.70
N PRO A 97 9.57 14.95 15.08
CA PRO A 97 8.95 15.41 16.31
C PRO A 97 9.90 14.98 17.43
N ASP A 98 10.48 15.96 18.11
CA ASP A 98 11.65 15.80 18.98
C ASP A 98 11.59 14.49 19.78
N ALA A 99 12.60 13.63 19.60
CA ALA A 99 12.86 12.50 20.48
C ALA A 99 13.05 13.09 21.89
N ARG A 100 12.01 12.98 22.71
CA ARG A 100 12.00 13.50 24.08
C ARG A 100 12.89 12.68 25.00
#